data_AF-T1BCS7-F1
#
_entry.id   AF-T1BCS7-F1
#
_cell.length_a   1.000
_cell.length_b   1.000
_cell.length_c   1.000
_cell.angle_alpha   90.00
_cell.angle_beta   90.00
_cell.angle_gamma   90.00
#
_symmetry.space_group_name_H-M   'P 1'
#
loop_
_entity.id
_entity.type
_entity.pdbx_description
1 polymer ?
#
loop_
_entity_poly.entity_id
_entity_poly.type
_entity_poly.pdbx_seq_one_letter_code
_entity_poly.pdbx_strand_id
1 'polypeptide(L)'
;FLEGRPSQEVARTFGYSAGSFRVLCHQFRRDPHPEFFVSATKGPREQPQKSQALDLTVALRKQNHSVYEISQALKEHNIPLSPTAVREVLHAQGFAPLPRRLDEERPAQPGPTVEPVADVREFALVPGTQFATRCGGLFLFLPELVRLRVQTLASAARLPGSRMIPAEHALRAALALKLWSV
;
A
#
# COMPACT_ATOMS: atom_id res chain seq x y z
N PHE A 1 51.85 -22.92 -10.05
CA PHE A 1 50.68 -22.90 -10.96
C PHE A 1 50.87 -24.03 -11.97
N LEU A 2 49.82 -24.79 -12.28
CA LEU A 2 49.92 -26.05 -13.02
C LEU A 2 49.96 -25.84 -14.55
N GLU A 3 49.26 -24.83 -15.07
CA GLU A 3 49.05 -24.64 -16.52
C GLU A 3 50.07 -23.68 -17.19
N GLY A 4 50.96 -23.04 -16.42
CA GLY A 4 52.00 -22.15 -16.99
C GLY A 4 51.52 -20.90 -17.72
N ARG A 5 50.21 -20.59 -17.72
CA ARG A 5 49.61 -19.47 -18.46
C ARG A 5 49.96 -18.09 -17.87
N PRO A 6 50.04 -17.04 -18.71
CA PRO A 6 50.31 -15.69 -18.24
C PRO A 6 49.12 -15.13 -17.44
N SER A 7 49.44 -14.44 -16.34
CA SER A 7 48.43 -13.94 -15.38
C SER A 7 47.34 -13.05 -15.98
N GLN A 8 47.67 -12.25 -17.01
CA GLN A 8 46.70 -11.37 -17.68
C GLN A 8 45.65 -12.14 -18.48
N GLU A 9 46.05 -13.25 -19.10
CA GLU A 9 45.15 -14.08 -19.91
C GLU A 9 44.17 -14.82 -19.00
N VAL A 10 44.67 -15.40 -17.91
CA VAL A 10 43.85 -16.06 -16.89
C VAL A 10 42.88 -15.07 -16.25
N ALA A 11 43.34 -13.86 -15.89
CA ALA A 11 42.47 -12.82 -15.35
C ALA A 11 41.28 -12.53 -16.28
N ARG A 12 41.52 -12.38 -17.58
CA ARG A 12 40.47 -12.15 -18.58
C ARG A 12 39.52 -13.33 -18.70
N THR A 13 40.04 -14.56 -18.76
CA THR A 13 39.21 -15.78 -18.87
C THR A 13 38.23 -15.92 -17.70
N PHE A 14 38.67 -15.55 -16.49
CA PHE A 14 37.84 -15.64 -15.28
C PHE A 14 37.13 -14.33 -14.89
N GLY A 15 37.12 -13.32 -15.76
CA GLY A 15 36.37 -12.06 -15.54
C GLY A 15 36.98 -11.10 -14.51
N TYR A 16 38.27 -11.26 -14.18
CA TYR A 16 38.99 -10.38 -13.26
C TYR A 16 39.81 -9.32 -13.98
N SER A 17 40.04 -8.19 -13.31
CA SER A 17 41.10 -7.26 -13.72
C SER A 17 42.48 -7.87 -13.49
N ALA A 18 43.47 -7.50 -14.31
CA ALA A 18 44.85 -7.96 -14.13
C ALA A 18 45.43 -7.57 -12.75
N GLY A 19 44.99 -6.43 -12.19
CA GLY A 19 45.39 -5.99 -10.84
C GLY A 19 44.80 -6.86 -9.74
N SER A 20 43.48 -7.08 -9.76
CA SER A 20 42.79 -7.94 -8.79
C SER A 20 43.33 -9.37 -8.82
N PHE A 21 43.58 -9.92 -10.01
CA PHE A 21 44.11 -11.27 -10.15
C PHE A 21 45.52 -11.42 -9.58
N ARG A 22 46.39 -10.40 -9.74
CA ARG A 22 47.73 -10.40 -9.11
C ARG A 22 47.66 -10.40 -7.59
N VAL A 23 46.72 -9.64 -7.00
CA VAL A 23 46.50 -9.63 -5.54
C VAL A 23 46.03 -11.00 -5.06
N LEU A 24 45.08 -11.63 -5.76
CA LEU A 24 44.63 -12.99 -5.46
C LEU A 24 45.79 -14.00 -5.53
N CYS A 25 46.59 -13.98 -6.60
CA CYS A 25 47.77 -14.84 -6.72
C CYS A 25 48.80 -14.58 -5.60
N HIS A 26 48.99 -13.33 -5.18
CA HIS A 26 49.90 -12.97 -4.11
C HIS A 26 49.41 -13.49 -2.75
N GLN A 27 48.13 -13.30 -2.42
CA GLN A 27 47.52 -13.83 -1.19
C GLN A 27 47.58 -15.35 -1.18
N PHE A 28 47.20 -16.00 -2.28
CA PHE A 28 47.23 -17.45 -2.42
C PHE A 28 48.63 -18.06 -2.20
N ARG A 29 49.69 -17.40 -2.66
CA ARG A 29 51.08 -17.88 -2.45
C ARG A 29 51.58 -17.71 -1.02
N ARG A 30 51.02 -16.75 -0.27
CA ARG A 30 51.43 -16.44 1.10
C ARG A 30 50.62 -17.19 2.14
N ASP A 31 49.50 -17.76 1.75
CA ASP A 31 48.69 -18.60 2.61
C ASP A 31 49.18 -20.06 2.53
N PRO A 32 49.76 -20.62 3.61
CA PRO A 32 50.16 -22.02 3.65
C PRO A 32 48.96 -22.99 3.65
N HIS A 33 47.75 -22.51 3.98
CA HIS A 33 46.53 -23.31 4.07
C HIS A 33 45.33 -22.58 3.44
N PRO A 34 45.32 -22.39 2.11
CA PRO A 34 44.24 -21.68 1.44
C PRO A 34 42.92 -22.44 1.57
N GLU A 35 41.91 -21.77 2.16
CA GLU A 35 40.55 -22.30 2.25
C GLU A 35 39.80 -22.06 0.93
N PHE A 36 39.24 -23.12 0.35
CA PHE A 36 38.45 -23.06 -0.86
C PHE A 36 36.97 -23.29 -0.55
N PHE A 37 36.08 -22.67 -1.35
CA PHE A 37 34.63 -22.84 -1.24
C PHE A 37 34.04 -22.44 0.12
N VAL A 38 34.61 -21.38 0.72
CA VAL A 38 34.13 -20.82 1.99
C VAL A 38 32.74 -20.22 1.79
N SER A 39 31.82 -20.55 2.70
CA SER A 39 30.52 -19.88 2.75
C SER A 39 30.73 -18.40 3.06
N ALA A 40 30.16 -17.51 2.24
CA ALA A 40 30.33 -16.07 2.41
C ALA A 40 30.03 -15.66 3.86
N THR A 41 30.99 -15.00 4.50
CA THR A 41 30.83 -14.47 5.86
C THR A 41 29.64 -13.53 5.88
N LYS A 42 28.68 -13.78 6.79
CA LYS A 42 27.49 -12.91 6.94
C LYS A 42 27.97 -11.46 7.08
N GLY A 43 27.43 -10.59 6.24
CA GLY A 43 27.77 -9.17 6.25
C GLY A 43 27.51 -8.51 7.61
N PRO A 44 27.94 -7.24 7.79
CA PRO A 44 27.86 -6.53 9.05
C PRO A 44 26.48 -6.68 9.71
N ARG A 45 26.46 -7.27 10.92
CA ARG A 45 25.22 -7.50 11.68
C ARG A 45 24.69 -6.23 12.34
N GLU A 46 25.55 -5.24 12.53
CA GLU A 46 25.19 -3.98 13.15
C GLU A 46 24.82 -2.95 12.09
N GLN A 47 23.52 -2.63 12.04
CA GLN A 47 22.99 -1.55 11.22
C GLN A 47 22.88 -0.30 12.09
N PRO A 48 23.73 0.73 11.92
CA PRO A 48 23.76 1.90 12.80
C PRO A 48 22.42 2.66 12.85
N GLN A 49 21.64 2.61 11.77
CA GLN A 49 20.29 3.19 11.72
C GLN A 49 19.30 2.45 12.64
N LYS A 50 19.44 1.12 12.80
CA LYS A 50 18.60 0.36 13.73
C LYS A 50 18.88 0.79 15.16
N SER A 51 20.16 0.94 15.53
CA SER A 51 20.59 1.36 16.88
C SER A 51 20.07 2.75 17.27
N GLN A 52 20.11 3.73 16.36
CA GLN A 52 19.58 5.08 16.63
C GLN A 52 18.05 5.12 16.77
N ALA A 53 17.34 4.24 16.06
CA ALA A 53 15.89 4.19 16.09
C ALA A 53 15.31 3.34 17.24
N LEU A 54 16.14 2.57 17.96
CA LEU A 54 15.67 1.65 19.01
C LEU A 54 14.89 2.39 20.08
N ASP A 55 15.48 3.43 20.67
CA ASP A 55 14.89 4.15 21.80
C ASP A 55 13.56 4.79 21.42
N LEU A 56 13.50 5.43 20.24
CA LEU A 56 12.28 6.05 19.73
C LEU A 56 11.21 5.01 19.39
N THR A 57 11.59 3.88 18.78
CA THR A 57 10.68 2.76 18.49
C THR A 57 10.06 2.19 19.76
N VAL A 58 10.87 1.98 20.80
CA VAL A 58 10.42 1.46 22.10
C VAL A 58 9.52 2.48 22.81
N ALA A 59 9.88 3.77 22.81
CA ALA A 59 9.08 4.82 23.42
C ALA A 59 7.70 4.93 22.76
N LEU A 60 7.65 4.96 21.42
CA LEU A 60 6.39 4.99 20.66
C LEU A 60 5.57 3.72 20.88
N ARG A 61 6.24 2.56 20.96
CA ARG A 61 5.56 1.30 21.25
C ARG A 61 4.88 1.29 22.62
N LYS A 62 5.53 1.84 23.65
CA LYS A 62 4.96 1.97 25.00
C LYS A 62 3.76 2.92 25.04
N GLN A 63 3.66 3.85 24.09
CA GLN A 63 2.48 4.70 23.87
C GLN A 63 1.40 4.01 23.02
N ASN A 64 1.50 2.69 22.79
CA ASN A 64 0.59 1.89 21.98
C ASN A 64 0.52 2.27 20.49
N HIS A 65 1.57 2.88 19.94
CA HIS A 65 1.63 3.12 18.50
C HIS A 65 1.74 1.83 17.67
N SER A 66 1.06 1.83 16.52
CA SER A 66 1.10 0.74 15.56
C SER A 66 2.43 0.73 14.79
N VAL A 67 2.76 -0.38 14.14
CA VAL A 67 4.00 -0.50 13.33
C VAL A 67 4.06 0.58 12.23
N TYR A 68 2.91 0.91 11.62
CA TYR A 68 2.82 1.94 10.59
C TYR A 68 3.00 3.35 11.17
N GLU A 69 2.39 3.64 12.32
CA GLU A 69 2.56 4.92 13.03
C GLU A 69 4.01 5.13 13.46
N ILE A 70 4.67 4.08 13.99
CA ILE A 70 6.07 4.13 14.35
C ILE A 70 6.94 4.38 13.11
N SER A 71 6.70 3.68 12.00
CA SER A 71 7.42 3.89 10.74
C SER A 71 7.25 5.32 10.21
N GLN A 72 6.05 5.89 10.33
CA GLN A 72 5.78 7.27 9.94
C GLN A 72 6.50 8.28 10.86
N ALA A 73 6.39 8.12 12.18
CA ALA A 73 7.08 8.99 13.13
C ALA A 73 8.61 8.96 12.94
N LEU A 74 9.17 7.77 12.71
CA LEU A 74 10.60 7.61 12.41
C LEU A 74 11.01 8.34 11.11
N LYS A 75 10.14 8.35 10.10
CA LYS A 75 10.35 9.12 8.86
C LYS A 75 10.34 10.63 9.12
N GLU A 76 9.43 11.12 9.98
CA GLU A 76 9.36 12.53 10.39
C GLU A 76 10.62 12.97 11.17
N HIS A 77 11.24 12.05 11.92
CA HIS A 77 12.49 12.26 12.64
C HIS A 77 13.77 12.01 11.79
N ASN A 78 13.68 11.91 10.46
CA ASN A 78 14.79 11.65 9.54
C ASN A 78 15.54 10.31 9.74
N ILE A 79 14.90 9.32 10.37
CA ILE A 79 15.46 7.97 10.54
C ILE A 79 14.51 6.97 9.84
N PRO A 80 14.47 6.94 8.49
CA PRO A 80 13.46 6.17 7.78
C PRO A 80 13.67 4.66 7.98
N LEU A 81 12.73 4.03 8.68
CA LEU A 81 12.66 2.57 8.80
C LEU A 81 11.36 2.06 8.20
N SER A 82 11.47 0.99 7.41
CA SER A 82 10.30 0.34 6.85
C SER A 82 9.45 -0.31 7.95
N PRO A 83 8.13 -0.48 7.75
CA PRO A 83 7.27 -1.19 8.70
C PRO A 83 7.81 -2.58 9.06
N THR A 84 8.41 -3.28 8.09
CA THR A 84 9.06 -4.58 8.31
C THR A 84 10.26 -4.46 9.25
N ALA A 85 11.13 -3.48 9.05
CA ALA A 85 12.29 -3.26 9.92
C ALA A 85 11.88 -2.87 11.34
N VAL A 86 10.83 -2.05 11.48
CA VAL A 86 10.22 -1.73 12.79
C VAL A 86 9.70 -3.00 13.46
N ARG A 87 9.03 -3.89 12.73
CA ARG A 87 8.55 -5.17 13.26
C ARG A 87 9.69 -6.05 13.77
N GLU A 88 10.79 -6.14 13.04
CA GLU A 88 11.99 -6.88 13.48
C GLU A 88 12.57 -6.31 14.77
N VAL A 89 12.68 -4.99 14.87
CA VAL A 89 13.14 -4.29 16.08
C VAL A 89 12.24 -4.60 17.27
N LEU A 90 10.92 -4.49 17.08
CA LEU A 90 9.94 -4.77 18.14
C LEU A 90 9.98 -6.24 18.59
N HIS A 91 10.14 -7.17 17.66
CA HIS A 91 10.28 -8.59 17.96
C HIS A 91 11.56 -8.89 18.75
N ALA A 92 12.69 -8.28 18.37
CA ALA A 92 13.96 -8.41 19.10
C ALA A 92 13.89 -7.85 20.52
N GLN A 93 13.06 -6.83 20.75
CA GLN A 93 12.80 -6.23 22.07
C GLN A 93 11.70 -6.97 22.88
N GLY A 94 11.11 -8.05 22.34
CA GLY A 94 10.12 -8.86 23.04
C GLY A 94 8.69 -8.29 23.06
N PHE A 95 8.37 -7.31 22.22
CA PHE A 95 6.99 -6.79 22.14
C PHE A 95 6.07 -7.75 21.40
N ALA A 96 4.97 -8.14 22.04
CA ALA A 96 3.88 -8.87 21.40
C ALA A 96 3.14 -7.99 20.37
N PRO A 97 2.48 -8.58 19.35
CA PRO A 97 1.58 -7.85 18.46
C PRO A 97 0.49 -7.07 19.23
N LEU A 98 0.09 -5.90 18.73
CA LEU A 98 -1.05 -5.19 19.33
C LEU A 98 -2.35 -5.94 18.98
N PRO A 99 -3.33 -5.99 19.90
CA PRO A 99 -4.68 -6.42 19.54
C PRO A 99 -5.26 -5.48 18.48
N ARG A 100 -6.25 -5.98 17.74
CA ARG A 100 -7.00 -5.15 16.79
C ARG A 100 -7.70 -4.03 17.57
N ARG A 101 -7.40 -2.77 17.24
CA ARG A 101 -8.12 -1.60 17.76
C ARG A 101 -9.59 -1.63 17.30
N LEU A 102 -10.49 -1.11 18.15
CA LEU A 102 -11.87 -0.89 17.76
C LEU A 102 -11.94 0.19 16.66
N ASP A 103 -13.04 0.23 15.89
CA ASP A 103 -13.17 1.20 14.80
C ASP A 103 -13.17 2.65 15.31
N GLU A 104 -13.67 2.88 16.53
CA GLU A 104 -13.69 4.17 17.23
C GLU A 104 -12.29 4.65 17.68
N GLU A 105 -11.38 3.71 17.99
CA GLU A 105 -10.02 3.99 18.47
C GLU A 105 -9.02 4.19 17.32
N ARG A 106 -9.46 3.96 16.07
CA ARG A 106 -8.59 4.11 14.91
C ARG A 106 -8.38 5.60 14.63
N PRO A 107 -7.13 6.08 14.49
CA PRO A 107 -6.90 7.46 14.13
C PRO A 107 -7.58 7.78 12.80
N ALA A 108 -8.17 8.98 12.73
CA ALA A 108 -8.82 9.47 11.53
C ALA A 108 -7.81 9.51 10.38
N GLN A 109 -7.99 8.63 9.39
CA GLN A 109 -7.21 8.64 8.17
C GLN A 109 -7.97 9.43 7.10
N PRO A 110 -7.26 10.10 6.16
CA PRO A 110 -7.89 10.64 4.97
C PRO A 110 -8.64 9.52 4.26
N GLY A 111 -9.97 9.58 4.29
CA GLY A 111 -10.85 8.59 3.75
C GLY A 111 -12.04 9.25 3.06
N PRO A 112 -12.83 8.48 2.29
CA PRO A 112 -14.07 9.00 1.73
C PRO A 112 -14.96 9.56 2.84
N THR A 113 -15.58 10.71 2.58
CA THR A 113 -16.62 11.23 3.46
C THR A 113 -17.72 10.18 3.60
N VAL A 114 -18.22 9.99 4.82
CA VAL A 114 -19.40 9.16 5.05
C VAL A 114 -20.61 9.94 4.52
N GLU A 115 -21.04 9.60 3.31
CA GLU A 115 -22.22 10.20 2.70
C GLU A 115 -23.51 9.53 3.21
N PRO A 116 -24.64 10.25 3.22
CA PRO A 116 -25.94 9.68 3.57
C PRO A 116 -26.26 8.44 2.73
N VAL A 117 -26.85 7.44 3.38
CA VAL A 117 -27.23 6.19 2.72
C VAL A 117 -28.44 6.42 1.82
N ALA A 118 -28.33 6.05 0.54
CA ALA A 118 -29.46 6.10 -0.39
C ALA A 118 -30.32 4.82 -0.27
N ASP A 119 -31.55 4.97 0.23
CA ASP A 119 -32.52 3.87 0.36
C ASP A 119 -33.90 4.28 -0.16
N VAL A 120 -34.39 3.56 -1.18
CA VAL A 120 -35.72 3.77 -1.76
C VAL A 120 -36.84 3.59 -0.73
N ARG A 121 -36.61 2.79 0.32
CA ARG A 121 -37.60 2.52 1.37
C ARG A 121 -37.81 3.69 2.33
N GLU A 122 -36.84 4.61 2.37
CA GLU A 122 -36.91 5.85 3.16
C GLU A 122 -37.40 7.04 2.31
N PHE A 123 -37.53 6.85 0.99
CA PHE A 123 -37.95 7.90 0.07
C PHE A 123 -39.48 7.99 -0.03
N ALA A 124 -40.03 9.15 0.32
CA ALA A 124 -41.45 9.46 0.16
C ALA A 124 -41.64 10.86 -0.43
N LEU A 125 -42.45 10.95 -1.49
CA LEU A 125 -42.93 12.23 -2.03
C LEU A 125 -44.35 12.46 -1.50
N VAL A 126 -44.49 13.36 -0.53
CA VAL A 126 -45.78 13.76 0.02
C VAL A 126 -46.21 15.09 -0.59
N PRO A 127 -47.53 15.37 -0.67
CA PRO A 127 -48.00 16.68 -1.14
C PRO A 127 -47.36 17.81 -0.34
N GLY A 128 -46.73 18.77 -1.03
CA GLY A 128 -46.03 19.89 -0.40
C GLY A 128 -44.54 19.66 -0.10
N THR A 129 -43.96 18.49 -0.41
CA THR A 129 -42.51 18.30 -0.32
C THR A 129 -41.77 19.30 -1.20
N GLN A 130 -40.84 20.05 -0.61
CA GLN A 130 -39.95 21.00 -1.28
C GLN A 130 -38.51 20.70 -0.87
N PHE A 131 -37.57 20.80 -1.80
CA PHE A 131 -36.15 20.66 -1.52
C PHE A 131 -35.35 21.55 -2.49
N ALA A 132 -34.22 22.05 -2.01
CA ALA A 132 -33.28 22.78 -2.84
C ALA A 132 -32.34 21.78 -3.52
N THR A 133 -32.11 21.95 -4.83
CA THR A 133 -31.13 21.14 -5.56
C THR A 133 -30.43 22.01 -6.60
N ARG A 134 -29.12 21.77 -6.77
CA ARG A 134 -28.36 22.36 -7.87
C ARG A 134 -28.79 21.75 -9.20
N CYS A 135 -29.28 20.51 -9.19
CA CYS A 135 -29.64 19.74 -10.37
C CYS A 135 -31.07 19.98 -10.89
N GLY A 136 -31.63 21.18 -10.67
CA GLY A 136 -33.02 21.49 -11.02
C GLY A 136 -33.36 21.34 -12.51
N GLY A 137 -32.39 21.58 -13.40
CA GLY A 137 -32.57 21.41 -14.85
C GLY A 137 -32.94 19.98 -15.27
N LEU A 138 -32.59 18.97 -14.48
CA LEU A 138 -32.93 17.57 -14.77
C LEU A 138 -34.44 17.33 -14.82
N PHE A 139 -35.22 18.12 -14.08
CA PHE A 139 -36.68 17.97 -14.04
C PHE A 139 -37.36 18.34 -15.36
N LEU A 140 -36.70 19.12 -16.23
CA LEU A 140 -37.20 19.41 -17.59
C LEU A 140 -37.29 18.15 -18.46
N PHE A 141 -36.49 17.12 -18.16
CA PHE A 141 -36.47 15.86 -18.88
C PHE A 141 -37.45 14.82 -18.33
N LEU A 142 -38.21 15.13 -17.28
CA LEU A 142 -39.19 14.19 -16.70
C LEU A 142 -40.15 13.58 -17.73
N PRO A 143 -40.76 14.37 -18.65
CA PRO A 143 -41.67 13.80 -19.65
C PRO A 143 -40.99 12.74 -20.53
N GLU A 144 -39.74 12.99 -20.92
CA GLU A 144 -38.96 12.05 -21.74
C GLU A 144 -38.49 10.83 -20.94
N LEU A 145 -38.11 11.00 -19.67
CA LEU A 145 -37.77 9.89 -18.78
C LEU A 145 -38.97 8.94 -18.56
N VAL A 146 -40.20 9.48 -18.49
CA VAL A 146 -41.43 8.69 -18.40
C VAL A 146 -41.66 7.92 -19.71
N ARG A 147 -41.49 8.58 -20.87
CA ARG A 147 -41.62 7.95 -22.19
C ARG A 147 -40.59 6.85 -22.44
N LEU A 148 -39.37 7.03 -21.92
CA LEU A 148 -38.26 6.08 -22.03
C LEU A 148 -38.53 4.76 -21.31
N ARG A 149 -39.49 4.72 -20.37
CA ARG A 149 -39.86 3.52 -19.60
C ARG A 149 -38.64 2.82 -18.99
N VAL A 150 -37.84 3.58 -18.25
CA VAL A 150 -36.55 3.15 -17.67
C VAL A 150 -36.61 1.81 -16.93
N GLN A 151 -37.72 1.51 -16.24
CA GLN A 151 -37.94 0.22 -15.58
C GLN A 151 -37.94 -0.97 -16.56
N THR A 152 -38.55 -0.80 -17.72
CA THR A 152 -38.62 -1.84 -18.76
C THR A 152 -37.23 -2.08 -19.34
N LEU A 153 -36.47 -1.01 -19.57
CA LEU A 153 -35.08 -1.08 -20.05
C LEU A 153 -34.16 -1.79 -19.04
N ALA A 154 -34.23 -1.41 -17.76
CA ALA A 154 -33.43 -2.02 -16.71
C ALA A 154 -33.72 -3.53 -16.58
N SER A 155 -34.99 -3.91 -16.69
CA SER A 155 -35.42 -5.31 -16.64
C SER A 155 -34.96 -6.09 -17.88
N ALA A 156 -35.15 -5.54 -19.09
CA ALA A 156 -34.75 -6.19 -20.34
C ALA A 156 -33.22 -6.39 -20.42
N ALA A 157 -32.45 -5.41 -19.95
CA ALA A 157 -30.99 -5.46 -19.88
C ALA A 157 -30.45 -6.26 -18.67
N ARG A 158 -31.34 -6.78 -17.81
CA ARG A 158 -31.00 -7.53 -16.58
C ARG A 158 -30.00 -6.77 -15.70
N LEU A 159 -30.20 -5.47 -15.55
CA LEU A 159 -29.30 -4.64 -14.75
C LEU A 159 -29.38 -5.04 -13.27
N PRO A 160 -28.25 -5.04 -12.55
CA PRO A 160 -28.23 -5.37 -11.14
C PRO A 160 -28.93 -4.27 -10.33
N GLY A 161 -29.51 -4.67 -9.20
CA GLY A 161 -30.11 -3.76 -8.23
C GLY A 161 -30.09 -4.38 -6.83
N SER A 162 -30.11 -3.54 -5.81
CA SER A 162 -30.24 -3.96 -4.42
C SER A 162 -31.64 -3.63 -3.88
N ARG A 163 -31.95 -4.10 -2.66
CA ARG A 163 -33.19 -3.71 -1.97
C ARG A 163 -33.26 -2.20 -1.69
N MET A 164 -32.10 -1.56 -1.49
CA MET A 164 -31.98 -0.14 -1.20
C MET A 164 -31.99 0.71 -2.48
N ILE A 165 -31.34 0.21 -3.54
CA ILE A 165 -31.21 0.90 -4.82
C ILE A 165 -31.63 -0.08 -5.93
N PRO A 166 -32.92 -0.13 -6.29
CA PRO A 166 -33.41 -0.96 -7.38
C PRO A 166 -32.75 -0.58 -8.72
N ALA A 167 -32.72 -1.53 -9.66
CA ALA A 167 -32.03 -1.36 -10.94
C ALA A 167 -32.49 -0.13 -11.74
N GLU A 168 -33.78 0.20 -11.73
CA GLU A 168 -34.30 1.42 -12.34
C GLU A 168 -33.81 2.71 -11.68
N HIS A 169 -33.65 2.73 -10.36
CA HIS A 169 -33.18 3.90 -9.63
C HIS A 169 -31.70 4.13 -9.92
N ALA A 170 -30.90 3.05 -9.94
CA ALA A 170 -29.50 3.10 -10.37
C ALA A 170 -29.36 3.61 -11.81
N LEU A 171 -30.21 3.14 -12.73
CA LEU A 171 -30.19 3.59 -14.13
C LEU A 171 -30.57 5.07 -14.26
N ARG A 172 -31.59 5.55 -13.54
CA ARG A 172 -31.94 6.98 -13.50
C ARG A 172 -30.80 7.83 -12.91
N ALA A 173 -30.14 7.36 -11.86
CA ALA A 173 -28.98 8.05 -11.27
C ALA A 173 -27.81 8.16 -12.26
N ALA A 174 -27.51 7.08 -12.99
CA ALA A 174 -26.49 7.09 -14.03
C ALA A 174 -26.84 8.06 -15.18
N LEU A 175 -28.11 8.08 -15.61
CA LEU A 175 -28.59 9.05 -16.60
C LEU A 175 -28.52 10.49 -16.08
N ALA A 176 -28.91 10.74 -14.83
CA ALA A 176 -28.83 12.04 -14.19
C ALA A 176 -27.39 12.56 -14.17
N LEU A 177 -26.41 11.72 -13.81
CA LEU A 177 -24.99 12.09 -13.87
C LEU A 177 -24.54 12.44 -15.29
N LYS A 178 -25.02 11.73 -16.32
CA LYS A 178 -24.71 12.05 -17.72
C LYS A 178 -25.33 13.36 -18.20
N LEU A 179 -26.55 13.65 -17.78
CA LEU A 179 -27.26 14.88 -18.12
C LEU A 179 -26.71 16.09 -17.34
N TRP A 180 -26.16 15.87 -16.16
CA TRP A 180 -25.60 16.91 -15.29
C TRP A 180 -24.12 17.19 -15.55
N SER A 181 -23.34 16.22 -16.00
CA SER A 181 -21.89 16.32 -16.23
C SER A 181 -21.50 17.11 -17.51
N VAL A 182 -22.37 17.98 -18.01
CA VAL A 182 -22.10 18.86 -19.15
C VAL A 182 -21.60 20.20 -18.65
#